data_AF-A0A3S3U5S7-F1
#
_entry.id   AF-A0A3S3U5S7-F1
#
_cell.length_a   1.000
_cell.length_b   1.000
_cell.length_c   1.000
_cell.angle_alpha   90.00
_cell.angle_beta   90.00
_cell.angle_gamma   90.00
#
_symmetry.space_group_name_H-M   'P 1'
#
loop_
_entity.id
_entity.type
_entity.pdbx_description
1 polymer ?
#
loop_
_entity_poly.entity_id
_entity_poly.type
_entity_poly.pdbx_seq_one_letter_code
_entity_poly.pdbx_strand_id
1 'polypeptide(L)'
;METLLTALPPAAIVAGVALFISVRLARSQRRERRLERAHMILSSLSTKAAVDDRHLLGTYHWRNRSFKKGKVRDDVMRAYFSMLWLFSDIQKERTSLLATNKNKRDEAVEHLDRGIMTVVLEYVCTFNVIKKKLLESDPDEKLFEGCYGDHFSDLCAALAEEVKDDTTKRMLLKVHVNDTEQCLCSCHSVSPKKTSRLTTAA
;
A
#
# COMPACT_ATOMS: atom_id res chain seq x y z
N MET A 1 -25.92 -1.01 62.48
CA MET A 1 -25.31 -0.62 61.19
C MET A 1 -25.87 -1.57 60.13
N GLU A 2 -27.11 -1.31 59.71
CA GLU A 2 -27.79 -2.15 58.73
C GLU A 2 -27.45 -1.62 57.35
N THR A 3 -26.80 -2.46 56.56
CA THR A 3 -26.46 -2.22 55.16
C THR A 3 -27.74 -2.12 54.34
N LEU A 4 -28.16 -0.88 54.06
CA LEU A 4 -29.28 -0.56 53.19
C LEU A 4 -28.84 -0.82 51.73
N LEU A 5 -28.86 -2.09 51.32
CA LEU A 5 -28.81 -2.49 49.92
C LEU A 5 -30.17 -2.17 49.29
N THR A 6 -30.34 -0.92 48.83
CA THR A 6 -31.48 -0.56 47.98
C THR A 6 -31.44 -1.39 46.71
N ALA A 7 -32.31 -2.40 46.61
CA ALA A 7 -32.53 -3.14 45.38
C ALA A 7 -33.08 -2.18 44.32
N LEU A 8 -32.38 -2.06 43.19
CA LEU A 8 -32.84 -1.28 42.04
C LEU A 8 -34.23 -1.78 41.60
N PRO A 9 -35.18 -0.88 41.27
CA PRO A 9 -36.48 -1.30 40.77
C PRO A 9 -36.32 -2.12 39.48
N PRO A 10 -37.14 -3.15 39.23
CA PRO A 10 -37.01 -4.04 38.07
C PRO A 10 -36.91 -3.32 36.72
N ALA A 11 -37.62 -2.19 36.57
CA ALA A 11 -37.55 -1.35 35.38
C ALA A 11 -36.14 -0.75 35.14
N ALA A 12 -35.42 -0.37 36.21
CA ALA A 12 -34.06 0.14 36.10
C ALA A 12 -33.06 -0.96 35.71
N ILE A 13 -33.27 -2.20 36.18
CA ILE A 13 -32.47 -3.37 35.78
C ILE A 13 -32.68 -3.65 34.29
N VAL A 14 -33.94 -3.72 33.83
CA VAL A 14 -34.26 -3.94 32.41
C VAL A 14 -33.69 -2.84 31.51
N ALA A 15 -33.83 -1.58 31.91
CA ALA A 15 -33.25 -0.45 31.18
C ALA A 15 -31.71 -0.53 31.11
N GLY A 16 -31.05 -0.91 32.21
CA GLY A 16 -29.62 -1.13 32.25
C GLY A 16 -29.15 -2.25 31.31
N VAL A 17 -29.85 -3.38 31.30
CA VAL A 17 -29.56 -4.50 30.38
C VAL A 17 -29.79 -4.08 28.93
N ALA A 18 -30.90 -3.40 28.63
CA ALA A 18 -31.20 -2.92 27.28
C ALA A 18 -30.14 -1.92 26.77
N LEU A 19 -29.69 -0.99 27.63
CA LEU A 19 -28.62 -0.06 27.32
C LEU A 19 -27.30 -0.80 27.07
N PHE A 20 -26.97 -1.77 27.92
CA PHE A 20 -25.76 -2.59 27.75
C PHE A 20 -25.75 -3.34 26.41
N ILE A 21 -26.86 -4.00 26.06
CA ILE A 21 -27.01 -4.70 24.77
C ILE A 21 -26.92 -3.71 23.60
N SER A 22 -27.61 -2.57 23.69
CA SER A 22 -27.60 -1.55 22.64
C SER A 22 -26.19 -0.97 22.41
N VAL A 23 -25.45 -0.69 23.48
CA VAL A 23 -24.06 -0.23 23.41
C VAL A 23 -23.14 -1.29 22.80
N ARG A 24 -23.31 -2.57 23.18
CA ARG A 24 -22.55 -3.70 22.62
C ARG A 24 -22.83 -3.87 21.12
N LEU A 25 -24.11 -3.85 20.72
CA LEU A 25 -24.53 -3.96 19.33
C LEU A 25 -23.99 -2.80 18.49
N ALA A 26 -24.11 -1.57 18.98
CA ALA A 26 -23.57 -0.39 18.29
C ALA A 26 -22.05 -0.47 18.12
N ARG A 27 -21.31 -1.03 19.10
CA ARG A 27 -19.87 -1.28 18.98
C ARG A 27 -19.56 -2.35 17.94
N SER A 28 -20.30 -3.46 17.91
CA SER A 28 -20.13 -4.53 16.90
C SER A 28 -20.37 -4.01 15.50
N GLN A 29 -21.50 -3.33 15.27
CA GLN A 29 -21.85 -2.76 13.96
C GLN A 29 -20.81 -1.74 13.48
N ARG A 30 -20.26 -0.90 14.39
CA ARG A 30 -19.17 0.01 14.03
C ARG A 30 -17.91 -0.73 13.61
N ARG A 31 -17.54 -1.80 14.31
CA ARG A 31 -16.40 -2.65 13.96
C ARG A 31 -16.60 -3.31 12.60
N GLU A 32 -17.76 -3.92 12.37
CA GLU A 32 -18.12 -4.57 11.11
C GLU A 32 -18.08 -3.60 9.92
N ARG A 33 -18.73 -2.44 10.02
CA ARG A 33 -18.71 -1.42 8.96
C ARG A 33 -17.30 -0.93 8.63
N ARG A 34 -16.44 -0.81 9.64
CA ARG A 34 -15.05 -0.40 9.44
C ARG A 34 -14.24 -1.47 8.72
N LEU A 35 -14.42 -2.74 9.09
CA LEU A 35 -13.82 -3.87 8.39
C LEU A 35 -14.34 -3.97 6.95
N GLU A 36 -15.64 -3.81 6.72
CA GLU A 36 -16.23 -3.79 5.39
C GLU A 36 -15.64 -2.67 4.54
N ARG A 37 -15.46 -1.47 5.10
CA ARG A 37 -14.77 -0.37 4.41
C ARG A 37 -13.33 -0.72 4.07
N ALA A 38 -12.58 -1.33 4.99
CA ALA A 38 -11.23 -1.81 4.69
C ALA A 38 -11.21 -2.83 3.54
N HIS A 39 -12.16 -3.77 3.51
CA HIS A 39 -12.31 -4.74 2.42
C HIS A 39 -12.65 -4.06 1.08
N MET A 40 -13.55 -3.07 1.08
CA MET A 40 -13.87 -2.32 -0.13
C MET A 40 -12.64 -1.58 -0.68
N ILE A 41 -11.85 -0.95 0.19
CA ILE A 41 -10.59 -0.30 -0.21
C ILE A 41 -9.64 -1.33 -0.83
N LEU A 42 -9.44 -2.49 -0.19
CA LEU A 42 -8.62 -3.58 -0.74
C LEU A 42 -9.13 -4.09 -2.10
N SER A 43 -10.45 -4.15 -2.28
CA SER A 43 -11.06 -4.63 -3.53
C SER A 43 -10.74 -3.73 -4.73
N SER A 44 -10.46 -2.44 -4.50
CA SER A 44 -10.08 -1.50 -5.57
C SER A 44 -8.81 -1.94 -6.31
N LEU A 45 -7.86 -2.56 -5.58
CA LEU A 45 -6.63 -3.12 -6.14
C LEU A 45 -6.90 -4.32 -7.05
N SER A 46 -8.02 -5.02 -6.87
CA SER A 46 -8.36 -6.25 -7.61
C SER A 46 -9.33 -6.01 -8.77
N THR A 47 -9.66 -4.76 -9.07
CA THR A 47 -10.45 -4.42 -10.26
C THR A 47 -9.70 -4.81 -11.53
N LYS A 48 -10.43 -5.17 -12.59
CA LYS A 48 -9.81 -5.55 -13.88
C LYS A 48 -8.85 -4.48 -14.40
N ALA A 49 -9.26 -3.21 -14.34
CA ALA A 49 -8.41 -2.09 -14.76
C ALA A 49 -7.10 -2.02 -13.96
N ALA A 50 -7.17 -2.14 -12.62
CA ALA A 50 -5.98 -2.18 -11.79
C ALA A 50 -5.11 -3.42 -12.05
N VAL A 51 -5.70 -4.58 -12.34
CA VAL A 51 -4.94 -5.78 -12.73
C VAL A 51 -4.21 -5.56 -14.06
N ASP A 52 -4.89 -4.99 -15.06
CA ASP A 52 -4.34 -4.76 -16.39
C ASP A 52 -3.20 -3.74 -16.35
N ASP A 53 -3.39 -2.62 -15.65
CA ASP A 53 -2.36 -1.59 -15.46
C ASP A 53 -1.17 -2.17 -14.67
N ARG A 54 -1.42 -2.98 -13.62
CA ARG A 54 -0.35 -3.65 -12.89
C ARG A 54 0.44 -4.62 -13.74
N HIS A 55 -0.24 -5.40 -14.57
CA HIS A 55 0.40 -6.32 -15.48
C HIS A 55 1.27 -5.59 -16.52
N LEU A 56 0.80 -4.47 -17.05
CA LEU A 56 1.52 -3.66 -18.01
C LEU A 56 2.80 -3.09 -17.38
N LEU A 57 2.68 -2.40 -16.24
CA LEU A 57 3.82 -1.82 -15.54
C LEU A 57 4.81 -2.90 -15.09
N GLY A 58 4.30 -4.00 -14.53
CA GLY A 58 5.11 -5.16 -14.17
C GLY A 58 5.87 -5.75 -15.35
N THR A 59 5.26 -5.82 -16.54
CA THR A 59 5.93 -6.31 -17.75
C THR A 59 7.13 -5.44 -18.13
N TYR A 60 6.99 -4.12 -18.06
CA TYR A 60 8.09 -3.20 -18.38
C TYR A 60 9.13 -3.06 -17.28
N HIS A 61 8.74 -3.24 -16.01
CA HIS A 61 9.65 -3.27 -14.88
C HIS A 61 10.42 -4.60 -14.78
N TRP A 62 9.72 -5.71 -14.55
CA TRP A 62 10.34 -7.01 -14.23
C TRP A 62 11.04 -7.66 -15.43
N ARG A 63 10.49 -7.53 -16.65
CA ARG A 63 11.16 -8.03 -17.87
C ARG A 63 12.18 -7.05 -18.44
N ASN A 64 12.42 -5.94 -17.76
CA ASN A 64 13.30 -4.85 -18.16
C ASN A 64 13.16 -4.41 -19.64
N ARG A 65 11.94 -4.42 -20.19
CA ARG A 65 11.72 -4.00 -21.56
C ARG A 65 11.92 -2.49 -21.69
N SER A 66 12.60 -2.05 -22.74
CA SER A 66 12.65 -0.64 -23.12
C SER A 66 11.45 -0.32 -24.01
N PHE A 67 11.02 0.95 -23.99
CA PHE A 67 10.04 1.50 -24.91
C PHE A 67 10.51 2.86 -25.40
N LYS A 68 10.12 3.21 -26.62
CA LYS A 68 10.38 4.51 -27.25
C LYS A 68 9.05 5.26 -27.39
N LYS A 69 9.09 6.53 -27.84
CA LYS A 69 7.88 7.32 -28.15
C LYS A 69 6.86 6.55 -28.99
N GLY A 70 5.58 6.90 -28.80
CA GLY A 70 4.44 6.32 -29.51
C GLY A 70 3.52 5.51 -28.58
N LYS A 71 2.59 4.78 -29.16
CA LYS A 71 1.45 4.15 -28.46
C LYS A 71 1.82 3.39 -27.18
N VAL A 72 2.90 2.60 -27.22
CA VAL A 72 3.35 1.82 -26.05
C VAL A 72 3.72 2.72 -24.87
N ARG A 73 4.39 3.85 -25.13
CA ARG A 73 4.73 4.83 -24.11
C ARG A 73 3.47 5.44 -23.51
N ASP A 74 2.51 5.80 -24.34
CA ASP A 74 1.26 6.41 -23.90
C ASP A 74 0.45 5.44 -23.03
N ASP A 75 0.40 4.16 -23.41
CA ASP A 75 -0.24 3.10 -22.62
C ASP A 75 0.47 2.93 -21.26
N VAL A 76 1.81 2.94 -21.22
CA VAL A 76 2.60 2.85 -19.98
C VAL A 76 2.42 4.09 -19.11
N MET A 77 2.41 5.29 -19.71
CA MET A 77 2.18 6.55 -19.00
C MET A 77 0.79 6.57 -18.37
N ARG A 78 -0.23 6.13 -19.12
CA ARG A 78 -1.60 6.01 -18.60
C ARG A 78 -1.63 5.05 -17.40
N ALA A 79 -1.08 3.84 -17.55
CA ALA A 79 -1.06 2.87 -16.45
C ALA A 79 -0.30 3.40 -15.23
N TYR A 80 0.82 4.11 -15.45
CA TYR A 80 1.61 4.73 -14.39
C TYR A 80 0.78 5.72 -13.57
N PHE A 81 0.09 6.66 -14.24
CA PHE A 81 -0.76 7.63 -13.55
C PHE A 81 -2.02 7.01 -12.96
N SER A 82 -2.65 6.02 -13.62
CA SER A 82 -3.78 5.26 -13.06
C SER A 82 -3.41 4.62 -11.72
N MET A 83 -2.25 3.98 -11.66
CA MET A 83 -1.80 3.32 -10.43
C MET A 83 -1.41 4.33 -9.34
N LEU A 84 -0.74 5.44 -9.69
CA LEU A 84 -0.47 6.51 -8.73
C LEU A 84 -1.75 7.10 -8.15
N TRP A 85 -2.75 7.34 -9.00
CA TRP A 85 -4.06 7.81 -8.55
C TRP A 85 -4.74 6.78 -7.65
N LEU A 86 -4.73 5.50 -8.01
CA LEU A 86 -5.29 4.43 -7.18
C LEU A 86 -4.67 4.41 -5.77
N PHE A 87 -3.34 4.52 -5.65
CA PHE A 87 -2.70 4.57 -4.33
C PHE A 87 -2.99 5.87 -3.58
N SER A 88 -3.10 7.00 -4.28
CA SER A 88 -3.55 8.26 -3.69
C SER A 88 -4.94 8.12 -3.08
N ASP A 89 -5.87 7.48 -3.78
CA ASP A 89 -7.23 7.27 -3.28
C ASP A 89 -7.26 6.29 -2.11
N ILE A 90 -6.45 5.22 -2.15
CA ILE A 90 -6.24 4.33 -1.00
C ILE A 90 -5.72 5.10 0.21
N GLN A 91 -4.75 6.01 0.04
CA GLN A 91 -4.21 6.81 1.15
C GLN A 91 -5.26 7.76 1.74
N LYS A 92 -6.07 8.40 0.90
CA LYS A 92 -7.18 9.25 1.37
C LYS A 92 -8.22 8.45 2.13
N GLU A 93 -8.62 7.29 1.61
CA GLU A 93 -9.58 6.40 2.26
C GLU A 93 -9.04 5.83 3.58
N ARG A 94 -7.78 5.42 3.61
CA ARG A 94 -7.07 4.99 4.82
C ARG A 94 -7.05 6.10 5.88
N THR A 95 -6.73 7.32 5.48
CA THR A 95 -6.73 8.49 6.38
C THR A 95 -8.14 8.77 6.93
N SER A 96 -9.18 8.67 6.10
CA SER A 96 -10.57 8.78 6.54
C SER A 96 -10.98 7.66 7.51
N LEU A 97 -10.52 6.43 7.27
CA LEU A 97 -10.75 5.30 8.16
C LEU A 97 -10.06 5.49 9.52
N LEU A 98 -8.86 6.07 9.56
CA LEU A 98 -8.18 6.45 10.80
C LEU A 98 -8.90 7.58 11.55
N ALA A 99 -9.30 8.63 10.84
CA ALA A 99 -9.99 9.78 11.43
C ALA A 99 -11.29 9.40 12.15
N THR A 100 -12.03 8.44 11.59
CA THR A 100 -13.28 7.92 12.18
C THR A 100 -13.06 7.12 13.49
N ASN A 101 -11.80 6.84 13.86
CA ASN A 101 -11.43 6.22 15.14
C ASN A 101 -10.42 7.07 15.94
N LYS A 102 -10.54 8.41 15.88
CA LYS A 102 -9.64 9.34 16.61
C LYS A 102 -8.16 9.11 16.29
N ASN A 103 -7.86 8.76 15.05
CA ASN A 103 -6.52 8.41 14.57
C ASN A 103 -5.87 7.24 15.32
N LYS A 104 -6.67 6.39 15.98
CA LYS A 104 -6.18 5.14 16.57
C LYS A 104 -6.26 4.03 15.53
N ARG A 105 -5.16 3.30 15.37
CA ARG A 105 -5.14 2.05 14.63
C ARG A 105 -6.01 1.03 15.36
N ASP A 106 -6.89 0.41 14.60
CA ASP A 106 -7.72 -0.71 15.02
C ASP A 106 -7.61 -1.84 13.99
N GLU A 107 -8.26 -2.96 14.28
CA GLU A 107 -8.22 -4.16 13.43
C GLU A 107 -8.54 -3.90 11.95
N ALA A 108 -9.43 -2.95 11.66
CA ALA A 108 -9.77 -2.58 10.28
C ALA A 108 -8.59 -1.92 9.54
N VAL A 109 -7.89 -1.00 10.20
CA VAL A 109 -6.69 -0.37 9.63
C VAL A 109 -5.56 -1.39 9.54
N GLU A 110 -5.38 -2.25 10.53
CA GLU A 110 -4.37 -3.32 10.48
C GLU A 110 -4.64 -4.30 9.32
N HIS A 111 -5.91 -4.67 9.11
CA HIS A 111 -6.31 -5.54 8.00
C HIS A 111 -6.02 -4.86 6.65
N LEU A 112 -6.38 -3.59 6.51
CA LEU A 112 -6.09 -2.79 5.32
C LEU A 112 -4.58 -2.72 5.06
N ASP A 113 -3.80 -2.31 6.05
CA ASP A 113 -2.35 -2.10 5.94
C ASP A 113 -1.63 -3.40 5.54
N ARG A 114 -1.98 -4.52 6.18
CA ARG A 114 -1.44 -5.84 5.80
C ARG A 114 -1.79 -6.23 4.36
N GLY A 115 -3.02 -5.95 3.92
CA GLY A 115 -3.47 -6.30 2.57
C GLY A 115 -2.82 -5.48 1.47
N ILE A 116 -2.55 -4.18 1.72
CA ILE A 116 -1.90 -3.31 0.71
C ILE A 116 -0.38 -3.39 0.72
N MET A 117 0.25 -3.81 1.83
CA MET A 117 1.70 -3.82 2.02
C MET A 117 2.45 -4.48 0.86
N THR A 118 2.07 -5.71 0.49
CA THR A 118 2.73 -6.46 -0.58
C THR A 118 2.67 -5.70 -1.91
N VAL A 119 1.52 -5.12 -2.23
CA VAL A 119 1.33 -4.38 -3.48
C VAL A 119 2.13 -3.08 -3.46
N VAL A 120 2.15 -2.34 -2.34
CA VAL A 120 2.95 -1.12 -2.23
C VAL A 120 4.45 -1.42 -2.39
N LEU A 121 4.96 -2.49 -1.77
CA LEU A 121 6.37 -2.89 -1.88
C LEU A 121 6.80 -3.16 -3.34
N GLU A 122 5.93 -3.78 -4.14
CA GLU A 122 6.18 -3.96 -5.59
C GLU A 122 6.30 -2.62 -6.31
N TYR A 123 5.52 -1.63 -5.88
CA TYR A 123 5.39 -0.34 -6.56
C TYR A 123 6.46 0.68 -6.19
N VAL A 124 7.16 0.50 -5.07
CA VAL A 124 8.29 1.37 -4.70
C VAL A 124 9.41 1.35 -5.76
N CYS A 125 9.92 0.18 -6.21
CA CYS A 125 10.86 0.16 -7.35
C CYS A 125 10.12 0.41 -8.68
N THR A 126 8.91 -0.13 -8.87
CA THR A 126 8.20 -0.02 -10.17
C THR A 126 8.00 1.43 -10.59
N PHE A 127 7.52 2.32 -9.72
CA PHE A 127 7.30 3.71 -10.11
C PHE A 127 8.60 4.43 -10.45
N ASN A 128 9.68 4.19 -9.70
CA ASN A 128 10.96 4.81 -10.00
C ASN A 128 11.54 4.34 -11.34
N VAL A 129 11.50 3.03 -11.61
CA VAL A 129 12.00 2.48 -12.88
C VAL A 129 11.16 2.94 -14.07
N ILE A 130 9.84 2.90 -13.94
CA ILE A 130 8.95 3.33 -15.04
C ILE A 130 9.10 4.83 -15.29
N LYS A 131 9.18 5.67 -14.25
CA LYS A 131 9.48 7.10 -14.38
C LYS A 131 10.78 7.34 -15.15
N LYS A 132 11.86 6.64 -14.78
CA LYS A 132 13.14 6.73 -15.48
C LYS A 132 12.99 6.35 -16.96
N LYS A 133 12.31 5.25 -17.27
CA LYS A 133 12.07 4.82 -18.66
C LYS A 133 11.20 5.79 -19.46
N LEU A 134 10.20 6.41 -18.83
CA LEU A 134 9.37 7.45 -19.44
C LEU A 134 10.22 8.67 -19.84
N LEU A 135 11.12 9.11 -18.96
CA LEU A 135 12.05 10.22 -19.24
C LEU A 135 13.11 9.84 -20.29
N GLU A 136 13.63 8.62 -20.26
CA GLU A 136 14.56 8.13 -21.30
C GLU A 136 13.91 8.02 -22.68
N SER A 137 12.61 7.70 -22.73
CA SER A 137 11.85 7.58 -23.98
C SER A 137 11.55 8.94 -24.62
N ASP A 138 11.49 10.01 -23.83
CA ASP A 138 11.32 11.39 -24.28
C ASP A 138 12.02 12.39 -23.33
N PRO A 139 13.31 12.69 -23.58
CA PRO A 139 14.11 13.53 -22.68
C PRO A 139 13.62 14.98 -22.54
N ASP A 140 12.87 15.48 -23.52
CA ASP A 140 12.37 16.85 -23.55
C ASP A 140 11.08 17.01 -22.72
N GLU A 141 10.44 15.90 -22.34
CA GLU A 141 9.19 15.91 -21.57
C GLU A 141 9.45 15.84 -20.07
N LYS A 142 8.80 16.74 -19.31
CA LYS A 142 8.81 16.70 -17.84
C LYS A 142 7.64 15.86 -17.34
N LEU A 143 7.94 14.78 -16.61
CA LEU A 143 6.91 14.02 -15.90
C LEU A 143 6.53 14.74 -14.60
N PHE A 144 5.31 15.25 -14.53
CA PHE A 144 4.76 15.89 -13.32
C PHE A 144 3.73 15.00 -12.65
N GLU A 145 4.08 14.46 -11.47
CA GLU A 145 3.21 13.56 -10.69
C GLU A 145 2.17 14.30 -9.85
N GLY A 146 2.37 15.60 -9.61
CA GLY A 146 1.54 16.38 -8.70
C GLY A 146 1.43 15.75 -7.31
N CYS A 147 0.28 15.94 -6.66
CA CYS A 147 0.01 15.40 -5.31
C CYS A 147 -0.03 13.86 -5.23
N TYR A 148 -0.11 13.15 -6.37
CA TYR A 148 -0.22 11.69 -6.36
C TYR A 148 1.08 11.02 -5.89
N GLY A 149 2.24 11.58 -6.26
CA GLY A 149 3.54 11.11 -5.78
C GLY A 149 3.72 11.34 -4.28
N ASP A 150 3.25 12.48 -3.77
CA ASP A 150 3.28 12.81 -2.34
C ASP A 150 2.39 11.84 -1.54
N HIS A 151 1.15 11.61 -1.99
CA HIS A 151 0.24 10.66 -1.31
C HIS A 151 0.79 9.23 -1.30
N PHE A 152 1.47 8.79 -2.37
CA PHE A 152 2.11 7.49 -2.38
C PHE A 152 3.27 7.43 -1.37
N SER A 153 4.05 8.50 -1.27
CA SER A 153 5.14 8.61 -0.28
C SER A 153 4.60 8.60 1.15
N ASP A 154 3.50 9.31 1.41
CA ASP A 154 2.81 9.31 2.71
C ASP A 154 2.25 7.92 3.07
N LEU A 155 1.71 7.20 2.08
CA LEU A 155 1.26 5.84 2.27
C LEU A 155 2.41 4.92 2.66
N CYS A 156 3.53 4.99 1.93
CA CYS A 156 4.74 4.24 2.25
C CYS A 156 5.27 4.55 3.65
N ALA A 157 5.33 5.83 4.02
CA ALA A 157 5.76 6.27 5.35
C ALA A 157 4.84 5.72 6.44
N ALA A 158 3.53 5.81 6.26
CA ALA A 158 2.56 5.32 7.23
C ALA A 158 2.58 3.79 7.38
N LEU A 159 2.88 3.06 6.31
CA LEU A 159 3.08 1.60 6.37
C LEU A 159 4.39 1.25 7.09
N ALA A 160 5.45 2.02 6.88
CA ALA A 160 6.77 1.78 7.47
C ALA A 160 6.80 1.95 9.00
N GLU A 161 5.87 2.70 9.59
CA GLU A 161 5.75 2.86 11.05
C GLU A 161 5.53 1.53 11.79
N GLU A 162 4.82 0.58 11.18
CA GLU A 162 4.44 -0.69 11.82
C GLU A 162 5.39 -1.85 11.51
N VAL A 163 6.27 -1.64 10.54
CA VAL A 163 7.19 -2.67 10.08
C VAL A 163 8.35 -2.75 11.08
N LYS A 164 8.42 -3.88 11.78
CA LYS A 164 9.55 -4.20 12.68
C LYS A 164 10.80 -4.65 11.92
N ASP A 165 10.62 -5.20 10.72
CA ASP A 165 11.72 -5.63 9.87
C ASP A 165 12.40 -4.42 9.24
N ASP A 166 13.64 -4.15 9.65
CA ASP A 166 14.42 -2.99 9.19
C ASP A 166 14.61 -2.99 7.67
N THR A 167 14.60 -4.15 7.02
CA THR A 167 14.74 -4.25 5.57
C THR A 167 13.48 -3.78 4.86
N THR A 168 12.32 -4.33 5.19
CA THR A 168 11.02 -3.91 4.66
C THR A 168 10.75 -2.43 4.97
N LYS A 169 11.10 -1.97 6.17
CA LYS A 169 10.98 -0.56 6.55
C LYS A 169 11.84 0.34 5.68
N ARG A 170 13.11 -0.04 5.44
CA ARG A 170 13.99 0.68 4.52
C ARG A 170 13.47 0.65 3.09
N MET A 171 12.93 -0.47 2.61
CA MET A 171 12.36 -0.55 1.26
C MET A 171 11.20 0.43 1.07
N LEU A 172 10.32 0.58 2.06
CA LEU A 172 9.20 1.54 1.98
C LEU A 172 9.68 3.00 1.98
N LEU A 173 10.69 3.32 2.80
CA LEU A 173 11.15 4.70 3.00
C LEU A 173 12.23 5.16 2.02
N LYS A 174 13.05 4.22 1.54
CA LYS A 174 14.21 4.48 0.68
C LYS A 174 14.05 3.65 -0.58
N VAL A 175 13.76 4.34 -1.66
CA VAL A 175 13.75 3.76 -3.00
C VAL A 175 15.16 3.19 -3.27
N HIS A 176 15.24 1.89 -3.59
CA HIS A 176 16.47 1.11 -3.79
C HIS A 176 17.39 1.01 -2.58
N VAL A 177 17.30 -0.11 -1.84
CA VAL A 177 18.35 -0.52 -0.90
C VAL A 177 19.29 -1.49 -1.64
N ASN A 178 20.40 -0.99 -2.17
CA ASN A 178 21.53 -1.83 -2.61
C ASN A 178 22.48 -1.95 -1.40
N ASP A 179 22.91 -3.13 -0.94
CA ASP A 179 23.79 -4.02 -1.69
C ASP A 179 23.68 -5.54 -1.36
N THR A 180 22.72 -6.01 -0.55
CA THR A 180 22.72 -7.45 -0.18
C THR A 180 21.35 -8.13 0.02
N GLU A 181 20.21 -7.45 -0.12
CA GLU A 181 18.91 -8.07 0.24
C GLU A 181 17.83 -7.87 -0.84
N GLN A 182 17.63 -8.97 -1.57
CA GLN A 182 16.52 -9.41 -2.43
C GLN A 182 15.35 -8.43 -2.71
N CYS A 183 15.56 -7.39 -3.53
CA CYS A 183 14.50 -7.08 -4.50
C CYS A 183 14.62 -8.04 -5.68
N LEU A 184 13.54 -8.71 -6.05
CA LEU A 184 13.47 -9.60 -7.22
C LEU A 184 13.57 -8.86 -8.56
N CYS A 185 13.75 -7.53 -8.52
CA CYS A 185 13.63 -6.66 -9.65
C CYS A 185 14.99 -6.48 -10.33
N SER A 186 15.00 -6.47 -11.67
CA SER A 186 16.21 -6.27 -12.47
C SER A 186 16.95 -4.95 -12.17
N CYS A 187 16.30 -3.99 -11.49
CA CYS A 187 16.91 -2.77 -10.96
C CYS A 187 18.00 -3.06 -9.89
N HIS A 188 18.09 -4.28 -9.35
CA HIS A 188 19.05 -4.74 -8.33
C HIS A 188 19.90 -5.95 -8.74
N SER A 189 19.85 -6.39 -10.00
CA SER A 189 20.72 -7.49 -10.44
C SER A 189 22.17 -7.04 -10.45
N VAL A 190 22.91 -7.38 -9.39
CA VAL A 190 24.37 -7.42 -9.37
C VAL A 190 24.80 -8.18 -10.61
N SER A 191 25.45 -7.53 -11.57
CA SER A 191 26.16 -8.25 -12.64
C SER A 191 27.21 -9.12 -11.95
N PRO A 192 27.15 -10.46 -12.06
CA PRO A 192 28.30 -11.26 -11.67
C PRO A 192 29.47 -10.80 -12.54
N LYS A 193 30.51 -10.24 -11.91
CA LYS A 193 31.78 -9.98 -12.61
C LYS A 193 32.13 -11.27 -13.34
N LYS A 194 32.25 -11.22 -14.67
CA LYS A 194 32.77 -12.34 -15.46
C LYS A 194 34.08 -12.75 -14.81
N THR A 195 34.11 -13.88 -14.12
CA THR A 195 35.36 -14.58 -13.86
C THR A 195 35.89 -14.93 -15.23
N SER A 196 36.86 -14.15 -15.70
CA SER A 196 37.81 -14.58 -16.72
C SER A 196 38.26 -15.97 -16.30
N ARG A 197 37.72 -17.00 -16.94
CA ARG A 197 38.39 -18.29 -16.94
C ARG A 197 39.69 -18.02 -17.65
N LEU A 198 40.76 -17.90 -16.87
CA LEU A 198 42.11 -18.16 -17.33
C LEU A 198 42.05 -19.48 -18.09
N THR A 199 42.09 -19.39 -19.42
CA THR A 199 42.61 -20.44 -20.27
C THR A 199 44.06 -20.62 -19.87
N THR A 200 44.30 -21.43 -18.84
CA THR A 200 45.59 -22.09 -18.68
C THR A 200 45.69 -23.14 -19.76
N ALA A 201 46.54 -22.84 -20.73
CA ALA A 201 47.11 -23.79 -21.66
C ALA A 201 47.76 -24.95 -20.91
N ALA A 202 47.54 -26.17 -21.41
CA ALA A 202 48.48 -27.28 -21.42
C ALA A 202 48.10 -28.18 -22.60
#